data_AF-A0A7M4A752-F1
#
_entry.id   AF-A0A7M4A752-F1
#
_cell.length_a   1.000
_cell.length_b   1.000
_cell.length_c   1.000
_cell.angle_alpha   90.00
_cell.angle_beta   90.00
_cell.angle_gamma   90.00
#
_symmetry.space_group_name_H-M   'P 1'
#
loop_
_entity.id
_entity.type
_entity.pdbx_description
1 polymer ?
#
loop_
_entity_poly.entity_id
_entity_poly.type
_entity_poly.pdbx_seq_one_letter_code
_entity_poly.pdbx_strand_id
1 'polypeptide(L)' 'DSGPQNLPGVSIFKKDAEGIVYHTYSVYGSHLLELKLINFMFDITPDGRPSGKPEMPFLKHKDQYEYPNGDY' A
#
# COMPACT_ATOMS: atom_id res chain seq x y z
N ASP A 1 21.95 -21.48 14.32
CA ASP A 1 22.11 -20.13 13.79
C ASP A 1 20.74 -19.48 13.72
N SER A 2 20.44 -18.55 14.62
CA SER A 2 19.16 -17.84 14.62
C SER A 2 19.27 -16.69 13.64
N GLY A 3 18.57 -16.79 12.51
CA GLY A 3 18.58 -15.76 11.45
C GLY A 3 18.20 -14.35 11.95
N PRO A 4 18.31 -13.34 11.09
CA PRO A 4 18.10 -11.94 11.46
C PRO A 4 16.70 -11.71 12.06
N GLN A 5 16.67 -11.07 13.23
CA GLN A 5 15.46 -10.69 13.96
C GLN A 5 15.09 -9.23 13.66
N ASN A 6 13.80 -8.88 13.76
CA ASN A 6 13.26 -7.52 13.50
C ASN A 6 13.48 -7.01 12.07
N LEU A 7 13.32 -7.89 11.08
CA LEU A 7 13.35 -7.48 9.68
C LEU A 7 12.19 -6.51 9.37
N PRO A 8 12.41 -5.51 8.50
CA PRO A 8 11.33 -4.67 8.03
C PRO A 8 10.28 -5.53 7.30
N GLY A 9 9.03 -5.08 7.33
CA GLY A 9 7.92 -5.75 6.67
C GLY A 9 6.83 -4.77 6.25
N VAL A 10 6.01 -5.20 5.30
CA VAL A 10 4.81 -4.49 4.84
C VAL A 10 3.64 -5.45 4.93
N SER A 11 2.51 -4.96 5.43
CA SER A 11 1.24 -5.69 5.50
C SER A 11 0.12 -4.84 4.91
N ILE A 12 -0.83 -5.48 4.23
CA ILE A 12 -2.00 -4.83 3.65
C ILE A 12 -3.27 -5.37 4.29
N PHE A 13 -4.16 -4.44 4.64
CA PHE A 13 -5.44 -4.73 5.24
C PHE A 13 -6.56 -4.16 4.39
N LYS A 14 -7.65 -4.93 4.23
CA LYS A 14 -8.90 -4.47 3.63
C LYS A 14 -9.97 -4.35 4.70
N LYS A 15 -10.68 -3.24 4.73
CA LYS A 15 -11.89 -3.08 5.54
C LYS A 15 -13.12 -3.19 4.65
N ASP A 16 -14.12 -3.98 5.04
CA ASP A 16 -15.42 -4.05 4.35
C ASP A 16 -16.40 -2.97 4.82
N ALA A 17 -17.62 -2.99 4.29
CA ALA A 17 -18.66 -2.01 4.59
C ALA A 17 -19.19 -2.16 6.03
N GLU A 18 -19.19 -3.38 6.55
CA GLU A 18 -19.59 -3.75 7.91
C GLU A 18 -18.49 -3.44 8.94
N GLY A 19 -17.29 -3.14 8.46
CA GLY A 19 -16.15 -2.70 9.24
C GLY A 19 -15.20 -3.81 9.70
N ILE A 20 -15.36 -5.02 9.17
CA ILE A 20 -14.45 -6.15 9.38
C ILE A 20 -13.15 -5.88 8.62
N VAL A 21 -12.02 -6.16 9.26
CA VAL A 21 -10.69 -5.97 8.71
C VAL A 21 -10.06 -7.32 8.37
N TYR A 22 -9.65 -7.47 7.12
CA TYR A 22 -9.00 -8.66 6.58
C TYR A 22 -7.52 -8.37 6.31
N HIS A 23 -6.65 -9.30 6.67
CA HIS A 23 -5.23 -9.25 6.34
C HIS A 23 -5.01 -9.98 5.00
N THR A 24 -4.60 -9.26 3.96
CA THR A 24 -4.61 -9.79 2.58
C THR A 24 -3.23 -10.06 2.01
N TYR A 25 -2.19 -9.41 2.53
CA TYR A 25 -0.82 -9.60 2.07
C TYR A 25 0.18 -9.20 3.14
N SER A 26 1.28 -9.95 3.25
CA SER A 26 2.43 -9.59 4.07
C SER A 26 3.73 -10.08 3.46
N VAL A 27 4.79 -9.29 3.59
CA VAL A 27 6.15 -9.65 3.19
C VAL A 27 7.17 -9.05 4.16
N TYR A 28 8.26 -9.78 4.42
CA TYR A 28 9.31 -9.38 5.36
C TYR A 28 10.72 -9.64 4.83
N GLY A 29 11.69 -8.88 5.33
CA GLY A 29 13.11 -9.09 5.04
C GLY A 29 13.47 -8.81 3.58
N SER A 30 14.37 -9.63 3.02
CA SER A 30 14.95 -9.42 1.68
C SER A 30 13.92 -9.41 0.55
N HIS A 31 12.76 -10.04 0.73
CA HIS A 31 11.66 -10.03 -0.23
C HIS A 31 11.01 -8.63 -0.39
N LEU A 32 11.30 -7.67 0.51
CA LEU A 32 10.93 -6.27 0.34
C LEU A 32 11.68 -5.55 -0.79
N LEU A 33 12.79 -6.11 -1.26
CA LEU A 33 13.56 -5.47 -2.34
C LEU A 33 12.77 -5.41 -3.65
N GLU A 34 11.82 -6.32 -3.85
CA GLU A 34 10.90 -6.34 -5.02
C GLU A 34 9.88 -5.20 -4.97
N LEU A 35 9.52 -4.72 -3.78
CA LEU A 35 8.61 -3.57 -3.60
C LEU A 35 9.25 -2.23 -3.98
N LYS A 36 10.59 -2.17 -4.08
CA LYS A 36 11.30 -0.91 -4.35
C LYS A 36 11.26 -0.46 -5.80
N LEU A 37 10.97 -1.34 -6.75
CA LEU A 37 11.31 -1.01 -8.13
C LEU A 37 10.27 -0.16 -8.86
N ILE A 38 8.99 -0.52 -8.93
CA ILE A 38 8.03 0.16 -9.83
C ILE A 38 6.61 -0.11 -9.34
N ASN A 39 5.87 0.89 -8.82
CA ASN A 39 4.40 0.92 -8.66
C ASN A 39 3.66 -0.35 -8.13
N PHE A 40 4.38 -1.32 -7.57
CA PHE A 40 3.91 -2.68 -7.26
C PHE A 40 2.96 -2.71 -6.06
N MET A 41 3.01 -1.66 -5.24
CA MET A 41 2.15 -1.52 -4.07
C MET A 41 0.66 -1.63 -4.43
N PHE A 42 0.25 -1.14 -5.61
CA PHE A 42 -1.14 -1.28 -6.04
C PHE A 42 -1.49 -2.70 -6.51
N ASP A 43 -0.53 -3.44 -7.06
CA ASP A 43 -0.75 -4.84 -7.50
C ASP A 43 -1.03 -5.77 -6.34
N ILE A 44 -0.46 -5.47 -5.17
CA ILE A 44 -0.65 -6.27 -3.96
C ILE A 44 -1.84 -5.79 -3.11
N THR A 45 -2.52 -4.70 -3.51
CA THR A 45 -3.79 -4.35 -2.87
C THR A 45 -4.88 -5.34 -3.29
N PRO A 46 -5.88 -5.61 -2.42
CA PRO A 46 -6.95 -6.57 -2.71
C PRO A 46 -7.71 -6.30 -4.01
N ASP A 47 -7.80 -5.03 -4.41
CA ASP A 47 -8.53 -4.60 -5.61
C ASP A 47 -7.60 -4.43 -6.83
N GLY A 48 -6.30 -4.70 -6.66
CA GLY A 48 -5.28 -4.57 -7.69
C GLY A 48 -5.11 -3.14 -8.22
N ARG A 49 -4.48 -3.01 -9.40
CA ARG A 49 -4.51 -1.74 -10.15
C ARG A 49 -5.88 -1.60 -10.82
N PRO A 50 -6.58 -0.46 -10.66
CA PRO A 50 -7.85 -0.27 -11.35
C PRO A 50 -7.61 -0.22 -12.87
N SER A 51 -8.50 -0.84 -13.63
CA SER A 51 -8.47 -0.82 -15.10
C SER A 51 -9.23 0.40 -15.62
N GLY A 52 -8.55 1.28 -16.37
CA GLY A 52 -9.15 2.48 -16.98
C GLY A 52 -8.33 3.76 -16.77
N LYS A 53 -8.62 4.82 -17.54
CA LYS A 53 -8.02 6.15 -17.34
C LYS A 53 -8.96 7.09 -16.57
N PRO A 54 -8.47 7.84 -15.56
CA PRO A 54 -7.12 7.77 -15.01
C PRO A 54 -6.92 6.50 -14.17
N GLU A 55 -5.73 5.90 -14.23
CA GLU A 55 -5.38 4.64 -13.53
C GLU A 55 -5.37 4.80 -11.99
N MET A 56 -5.54 6.03 -11.47
CA MET A 56 -5.55 6.33 -10.04
C MET A 56 -6.45 7.55 -9.78
N PRO A 57 -7.79 7.43 -9.89
CA PRO A 57 -8.69 8.57 -9.72
C PRO A 57 -8.68 9.15 -8.30
N PHE A 58 -8.16 8.40 -7.33
CA PHE A 58 -7.94 8.83 -5.95
C PHE A 58 -6.65 9.65 -5.76
N LEU A 59 -5.71 9.58 -6.71
CA LEU A 59 -4.47 10.35 -6.67
C LEU A 59 -4.76 11.73 -7.24
N LYS A 60 -4.63 12.75 -6.38
CA LYS A 60 -4.78 14.15 -6.78
C LYS A 60 -3.41 14.77 -6.96
N HIS A 61 -3.31 15.87 -7.70
CA HIS A 61 -2.10 16.68 -7.65
C HIS A 61 -1.90 17.20 -6.22
N LYS A 62 -0.64 17.39 -5.83
CA LYS A 62 -0.24 17.80 -4.47
C LYS A 62 -1.09 18.98 -3.96
N ASP A 63 -1.27 19.99 -4.81
CA ASP A 63 -2.04 21.22 -4.58
C ASP A 63 -3.56 21.03 -4.47
N GLN A 64 -4.10 19.88 -4.83
CA GLN A 64 -5.53 19.57 -4.79
C GLN A 64 -5.96 18.84 -3.50
N TYR A 65 -5.02 18.56 -2.60
CA TYR A 65 -5.32 17.98 -1.30
C TYR A 65 -5.69 19.08 -0.29
N GLU A 66 -6.81 18.88 0.42
CA GLU A 66 -7.18 19.69 1.56
C GLU A 66 -6.40 19.19 2.78
N TYR A 67 -5.45 19.99 3.25
CA TYR A 67 -4.71 19.70 4.47
C TYR A 67 -5.46 20.30 5.65
N PRO A 68 -5.84 19.51 6.68
CA PRO A 68 -6.57 20.00 7.84
C PRO A 68 -5.91 21.19 8.54
N ASN A 69 -4.59 21.34 8.38
CA ASN A 69 -3.78 22.38 9.00
C ASN A 69 -2.94 23.20 7.99
N GLY A 70 -3.15 23.07 6.68
CA GLY A 70 -2.45 23.87 5.65
C GLY A 70 -0.98 23.55 5.37
N ASP A 71 -0.34 22.68 6.17
CA ASP A 71 1.07 22.32 6.00
C ASP A 71 1.25 20.95 5.31
N TYR A 72 2.25 20.88 4.43
CA TYR A 72 2.73 19.67 3.76
C TYR A 72 3.87 19.00 4.52
#